data_AF-A0A9D5H218-F1
#
_entry.id   AF-A0A9D5H218-F1
#
_cell.length_a   1.000
_cell.length_b   1.000
_cell.length_c   1.000
_cell.angle_alpha   90.00
_cell.angle_beta   90.00
_cell.angle_gamma   90.00
#
_symmetry.space_group_name_H-M   'P 1'
#
loop_
_entity.id
_entity.type
_entity.pdbx_description
1 polymer ?
#
loop_
_entity_poly.entity_id
_entity_poly.type
_entity_poly.pdbx_seq_one_letter_code
_entity_poly.pdbx_strand_id
1 'polypeptide(L)'
;MEKRFKVWIYKEGEAPIMHAGPGASIYAIEGHFISEMEDKRNPFAAENPNEAHVFLLPFSVVNIVKYIYDKSLVDYWGTLRRPISDYITVISNKYHYWNRTLGADHFMVSCHDWGAYLSGANPELYEKSIRVLCNANMSEGFRPGKDVTLPEVNLPDGKLSNPTNSSTGRTLLAFFAGGAHGYIRENLMHHWQGKDEELVVNEYLPKGLNYAEFMTKSKYCLCPSGYEVASPRIVESIFMGCVPVIISVNYSLPFSDVLDWTKFSVDIPVEKTPEIKRILQEIPEDKYRELQEGVMQVQRHFVLNRPAKRFDLIHMVLHSVWLRRLNLRLPY
;
A
#
# COMPACT_ATOMS: atom_id res chain seq x y z
N MET A 1 12.57 -10.56 -14.83
CA MET A 1 11.12 -10.42 -14.59
C MET A 1 10.44 -9.87 -15.84
N GLU A 2 10.67 -8.62 -16.25
CA GLU A 2 10.04 -7.95 -17.43
C GLU A 2 9.94 -8.77 -18.73
N LYS A 3 10.98 -9.53 -19.10
CA LYS A 3 10.97 -10.33 -20.35
C LYS A 3 10.20 -11.65 -20.27
N ARG A 4 9.82 -12.11 -19.08
CA ARG A 4 9.30 -13.46 -18.86
C ARG A 4 8.00 -13.49 -18.08
N PHE A 5 7.85 -12.61 -17.10
CA PHE A 5 6.71 -12.63 -16.21
C PHE A 5 5.44 -12.27 -16.97
N LYS A 6 4.42 -13.13 -16.84
CA LYS A 6 3.14 -13.01 -17.51
C LYS A 6 2.00 -13.21 -16.53
N VAL A 7 1.02 -12.33 -16.60
CA VAL A 7 -0.17 -12.30 -15.75
C VAL A 7 -1.39 -12.52 -16.62
N TRP A 8 -2.14 -13.59 -16.36
CA TRP A 8 -3.47 -13.73 -16.92
C TRP A 8 -4.47 -12.97 -16.08
N ILE A 9 -5.37 -12.25 -16.73
CA ILE A 9 -6.47 -11.53 -16.07
C ILE A 9 -7.73 -12.25 -16.48
N TYR A 10 -8.43 -12.82 -15.49
CA TYR A 10 -9.74 -13.43 -15.76
C TYR A 10 -10.69 -12.40 -16.33
N LYS A 11 -11.59 -12.81 -17.22
CA LYS A 11 -12.49 -11.90 -17.95
C LYS A 11 -13.92 -11.92 -17.40
N GLU A 12 -14.14 -12.76 -16.40
CA GLU A 12 -15.44 -12.98 -15.80
C GLU A 12 -15.86 -11.79 -14.95
N GLY A 13 -17.18 -11.55 -14.91
CA GLY A 13 -17.78 -10.50 -14.11
C GLY A 13 -17.79 -9.13 -14.79
N GLU A 14 -18.45 -8.18 -14.14
CA GLU A 14 -18.69 -6.85 -14.71
C GLU A 14 -18.44 -5.74 -13.67
N ALA A 15 -18.20 -4.54 -14.18
CA ALA A 15 -18.13 -3.33 -13.38
C ALA A 15 -19.48 -3.08 -12.67
N PRO A 16 -19.48 -2.44 -11.47
CA PRO A 16 -18.33 -1.82 -10.82
C PRO A 16 -17.52 -2.76 -9.92
N ILE A 17 -17.96 -3.99 -9.67
CA ILE A 17 -17.28 -4.89 -8.72
C ILE A 17 -16.04 -5.53 -9.32
N MET A 18 -16.11 -5.92 -10.59
CA MET A 18 -15.03 -6.55 -11.33
C MET A 18 -14.49 -5.57 -12.37
N HIS A 19 -13.20 -5.65 -12.71
CA HIS A 19 -12.58 -4.88 -13.78
C HIS A 19 -12.61 -3.35 -13.57
N ALA A 20 -12.92 -2.90 -12.36
CA ALA A 20 -13.03 -1.50 -12.01
C ALA A 20 -12.70 -1.30 -10.53
N GLY A 21 -12.21 -0.11 -10.19
CA GLY A 21 -11.90 0.27 -8.83
C GLY A 21 -11.92 1.80 -8.67
N PRO A 22 -11.63 2.32 -7.46
CA PRO A 22 -11.54 3.76 -7.23
C PRO A 22 -10.40 4.39 -8.03
N GLY A 23 -10.64 5.55 -8.64
CA GLY A 23 -9.62 6.31 -9.37
C GLY A 23 -9.01 7.49 -8.58
N ALA A 24 -9.52 7.77 -7.38
CA ALA A 24 -9.17 8.92 -6.56
C ALA A 24 -9.24 8.59 -5.06
N SER A 25 -8.81 9.55 -4.23
CA SER A 25 -8.65 9.43 -2.78
C SER A 25 -7.55 8.43 -2.37
N ILE A 26 -7.56 8.02 -1.12
CA ILE A 26 -6.53 7.21 -0.47
C ILE A 26 -6.49 5.76 -0.98
N TYR A 27 -7.62 5.22 -1.45
CA TYR A 27 -7.70 3.87 -2.01
C TYR A 27 -7.46 3.80 -3.52
N ALA A 28 -7.12 4.93 -4.16
CA ALA A 28 -7.04 5.04 -5.62
C ALA A 28 -6.12 3.98 -6.23
N ILE A 29 -5.04 3.61 -5.54
CA ILE A 29 -4.05 2.65 -6.05
C ILE A 29 -4.67 1.29 -6.44
N GLU A 30 -5.76 0.86 -5.80
CA GLU A 30 -6.46 -0.38 -6.14
C GLU A 30 -7.04 -0.34 -7.56
N GLY A 31 -7.85 0.67 -7.88
CA GLY A 31 -8.44 0.81 -9.22
C GLY A 31 -7.41 1.15 -10.27
N HIS A 32 -6.41 1.94 -9.90
CA HIS A 32 -5.25 2.23 -10.72
C HIS A 32 -4.48 0.95 -11.11
N PHE A 33 -4.20 0.06 -10.16
CA PHE A 33 -3.54 -1.21 -10.47
C PHE A 33 -4.38 -2.07 -11.42
N ILE A 34 -5.67 -2.26 -11.13
CA ILE A 34 -6.58 -3.06 -11.98
C ILE A 34 -6.61 -2.49 -13.41
N SER A 35 -6.78 -1.18 -13.55
CA SER A 35 -6.81 -0.51 -14.86
C SER A 35 -5.49 -0.63 -15.63
N GLU A 36 -4.34 -0.61 -14.96
CA GLU A 36 -3.04 -0.80 -15.63
C GLU A 36 -2.87 -2.22 -16.14
N MET A 37 -3.31 -3.20 -15.34
CA MET A 37 -3.19 -4.60 -15.73
C MET A 37 -3.97 -4.89 -17.01
N GLU A 38 -5.11 -4.25 -17.20
CA GLU A 38 -5.98 -4.40 -18.37
C GLU A 38 -5.62 -3.48 -19.55
N ASP A 39 -4.66 -2.56 -19.39
CA ASP A 39 -4.19 -1.71 -20.47
C ASP A 39 -3.52 -2.58 -21.55
N LYS A 40 -3.90 -2.38 -22.82
CA LYS A 40 -3.33 -3.13 -23.96
C LYS A 40 -1.82 -2.92 -24.14
N ARG A 41 -1.27 -1.85 -23.55
CA ARG A 41 0.17 -1.53 -23.56
C ARG A 41 0.94 -2.24 -22.45
N ASN A 42 0.25 -2.91 -21.51
CA ASN A 42 0.86 -3.62 -20.41
C ASN A 42 1.73 -4.79 -20.92
N PRO A 43 3.07 -4.76 -20.75
CA PRO A 43 3.94 -5.82 -21.25
C PRO A 43 3.82 -7.13 -20.45
N PHE A 44 3.24 -7.08 -19.24
CA PHE A 44 3.05 -8.23 -18.37
C PHE A 44 1.76 -9.00 -18.67
N ALA A 45 0.83 -8.44 -19.45
CA ALA A 45 -0.38 -9.16 -19.82
C ALA A 45 -0.03 -10.43 -20.60
N ALA A 46 -0.66 -11.53 -20.20
CA ALA A 46 -0.63 -12.80 -20.92
C ALA A 46 -1.68 -12.78 -22.04
N GLU A 47 -1.30 -13.17 -23.26
CA GLU A 47 -2.21 -13.34 -24.38
C GLU A 47 -3.05 -14.62 -24.26
N ASN A 48 -2.49 -15.64 -23.59
CA ASN A 48 -3.12 -16.93 -23.34
C ASN A 48 -2.91 -17.34 -21.87
N PRO A 49 -3.89 -17.95 -21.18
CA PRO A 49 -3.68 -18.38 -19.81
C PRO A 49 -2.59 -19.45 -19.62
N ASN A 50 -2.22 -20.20 -20.67
CA ASN A 50 -1.17 -21.21 -20.61
C ASN A 50 0.26 -20.63 -20.50
N GLU A 51 0.48 -19.39 -20.92
CA GLU A 51 1.78 -18.71 -20.75
C GLU A 51 1.87 -17.93 -19.42
N ALA A 52 0.77 -17.85 -18.68
CA ALA A 52 0.70 -17.09 -17.46
C ALA A 52 1.47 -17.78 -16.33
N HIS A 53 2.18 -16.96 -15.57
CA HIS A 53 2.88 -17.39 -14.36
C HIS A 53 2.02 -17.17 -13.11
N VAL A 54 1.15 -16.16 -13.15
CA VAL A 54 0.16 -15.86 -12.12
C VAL A 54 -1.15 -15.38 -12.74
N PHE A 55 -2.21 -15.43 -11.95
CA PHE A 55 -3.57 -15.10 -12.36
C PHE A 55 -4.14 -13.98 -11.47
N LEU A 56 -4.49 -12.84 -12.06
CA LEU A 56 -5.14 -11.74 -11.35
C LEU A 56 -6.64 -12.03 -11.18
N LEU A 57 -7.14 -11.85 -9.97
CA LEU A 57 -8.57 -11.77 -9.65
C LEU A 57 -9.00 -10.29 -9.66
N PRO A 58 -9.70 -9.81 -10.71
CA PRO A 58 -9.92 -8.39 -10.95
C PRO A 58 -11.10 -7.81 -10.16
N PHE A 59 -11.41 -8.31 -8.96
CA PHE A 59 -12.42 -7.70 -8.09
C PHE A 59 -11.83 -6.56 -7.27
N SER A 60 -12.62 -5.50 -7.07
CA SER A 60 -12.29 -4.39 -6.18
C SER A 60 -13.01 -4.54 -4.85
N VAL A 61 -12.22 -4.71 -3.78
CA VAL A 61 -12.76 -4.73 -2.41
C VAL A 61 -13.33 -3.36 -2.05
N VAL A 62 -12.72 -2.26 -2.50
CA VAL A 62 -13.25 -0.91 -2.26
C VAL A 62 -14.63 -0.77 -2.88
N ASN A 63 -14.85 -1.27 -4.09
CA ASN A 63 -16.16 -1.23 -4.72
C ASN A 63 -17.16 -2.20 -4.09
N ILE A 64 -16.73 -3.39 -3.63
CA ILE A 64 -17.58 -4.27 -2.82
C ILE A 64 -18.10 -3.51 -1.60
N VAL A 65 -17.22 -2.86 -0.83
CA VAL A 65 -17.63 -2.06 0.32
C VAL A 65 -18.54 -0.91 -0.11
N LYS A 66 -18.16 -0.13 -1.12
CA LYS A 66 -18.91 1.04 -1.57
C LYS A 66 -20.34 0.72 -2.04
N TYR A 67 -20.52 -0.37 -2.77
CA TYR A 67 -21.80 -0.67 -3.45
C TYR A 67 -22.66 -1.70 -2.72
N ILE A 68 -22.08 -2.52 -1.83
CA ILE A 68 -22.79 -3.64 -1.19
C ILE A 68 -22.91 -3.47 0.33
N TYR A 69 -22.00 -2.71 0.97
CA TYR A 69 -22.06 -2.53 2.42
C TYR A 69 -23.35 -1.81 2.84
N ASP A 70 -24.13 -2.51 3.66
CA ASP A 70 -25.30 -1.96 4.31
C ASP A 70 -25.28 -2.36 5.79
N LYS A 71 -25.05 -1.37 6.65
CA LYS A 71 -25.00 -1.53 8.10
C LYS A 71 -26.34 -1.95 8.73
N SER A 72 -27.45 -1.87 7.99
CA SER A 72 -28.76 -2.30 8.45
C SER A 72 -28.95 -3.82 8.37
N LEU A 73 -28.11 -4.52 7.60
CA LEU A 73 -28.15 -5.96 7.46
C LEU A 73 -27.58 -6.65 8.70
N VAL A 74 -28.27 -7.70 9.15
CA VAL A 74 -27.82 -8.56 10.26
C VAL A 74 -26.50 -9.25 9.92
N ASP A 75 -26.36 -9.71 8.68
CA ASP A 75 -25.13 -10.34 8.16
C ASP A 75 -24.58 -9.56 6.95
N TYR A 76 -24.11 -8.34 7.21
CA TYR A 76 -23.42 -7.57 6.18
C TYR A 76 -22.10 -8.25 5.75
N TRP A 77 -21.40 -8.95 6.65
CA TRP A 77 -20.15 -9.65 6.33
C TRP A 77 -20.35 -10.77 5.30
N GLY A 78 -21.36 -11.61 5.49
CA GLY A 78 -21.71 -12.64 4.50
C GLY A 78 -22.04 -12.03 3.15
N THR A 79 -22.77 -10.90 3.15
CA THR A 79 -23.13 -10.18 1.90
C THR A 79 -21.88 -9.65 1.17
N LEU A 80 -20.90 -9.12 1.90
CA LEU A 80 -19.63 -8.64 1.32
C LEU A 80 -18.72 -9.79 0.83
N ARG A 81 -18.80 -10.97 1.45
CA ARG A 81 -17.98 -12.14 1.06
C ARG A 81 -18.50 -12.85 -0.18
N ARG A 82 -19.82 -12.88 -0.40
CA ARG A 82 -20.47 -13.59 -1.52
C ARG A 82 -19.90 -13.25 -2.90
N PRO A 83 -19.71 -11.97 -3.29
CA PRO A 83 -19.12 -11.65 -4.60
C PRO A 83 -17.76 -12.30 -4.84
N ILE A 84 -16.94 -12.45 -3.79
CA ILE A 84 -15.61 -13.06 -3.89
C ILE A 84 -15.72 -14.58 -3.98
N SER A 85 -16.53 -15.21 -3.11
CA SER A 85 -16.72 -16.67 -3.13
C SER A 85 -17.37 -17.16 -4.42
N ASP A 86 -18.37 -16.43 -4.91
CA ASP A 86 -19.08 -16.76 -6.14
C ASP A 86 -18.17 -16.60 -7.35
N TYR A 87 -17.34 -15.54 -7.36
CA TYR A 87 -16.34 -15.35 -8.41
C TYR A 87 -15.35 -16.50 -8.50
N ILE A 88 -14.79 -16.90 -7.36
CA ILE A 88 -13.87 -18.05 -7.28
C ILE A 88 -14.55 -19.33 -7.74
N THR A 89 -15.82 -19.53 -7.39
CA THR A 89 -16.62 -20.67 -7.85
C THR A 89 -16.79 -20.65 -9.38
N VAL A 90 -17.06 -19.50 -9.98
CA VAL A 90 -17.18 -19.36 -11.44
C VAL A 90 -15.87 -19.71 -12.13
N ILE A 91 -14.74 -19.12 -11.72
CA ILE A 91 -13.45 -19.35 -12.40
C ILE A 91 -12.91 -20.76 -12.19
N SER A 92 -13.17 -21.37 -11.02
CA SER A 92 -12.69 -22.73 -10.72
C SER A 92 -13.51 -23.81 -11.44
N ASN A 93 -14.79 -23.56 -11.72
CA ASN A 93 -15.61 -24.44 -12.55
C ASN A 93 -15.31 -24.27 -14.04
N LYS A 94 -15.02 -23.04 -14.48
CA LYS A 94 -14.79 -22.73 -15.90
C LYS A 94 -13.37 -23.07 -16.36
N TYR A 95 -12.38 -22.95 -15.48
CA TYR A 95 -10.97 -23.13 -15.81
C TYR A 95 -10.25 -24.05 -14.84
N HIS A 96 -9.35 -24.87 -15.36
CA HIS A 96 -8.56 -25.80 -14.54
C HIS A 96 -7.47 -25.11 -13.68
N TYR A 97 -7.09 -23.86 -13.98
CA TYR A 97 -5.93 -23.19 -13.37
C TYR A 97 -6.07 -22.99 -11.86
N TRP A 98 -7.26 -22.60 -11.37
CA TRP A 98 -7.50 -22.48 -9.93
C TRP A 98 -7.29 -23.82 -9.22
N ASN A 99 -7.91 -24.89 -9.74
CA ASN A 99 -7.89 -26.21 -9.12
C ASN A 99 -6.49 -26.85 -9.14
N ARG A 100 -5.66 -26.53 -10.15
CA ARG A 100 -4.29 -27.03 -10.27
C ARG A 100 -3.42 -26.68 -9.07
N THR A 101 -3.58 -25.48 -8.53
CA THR A 101 -2.73 -24.95 -7.44
C THR A 101 -3.52 -24.64 -6.17
N LEU A 102 -4.84 -24.86 -6.20
CA LEU A 102 -5.77 -24.39 -5.18
C LEU A 102 -5.59 -22.89 -4.94
N GLY A 103 -5.51 -22.11 -6.01
CA GLY A 103 -5.37 -20.66 -5.99
C GLY A 103 -3.98 -20.14 -5.62
N ALA A 104 -2.95 -20.98 -5.45
CA ALA A 104 -1.65 -20.51 -4.96
C ALA A 104 -0.93 -19.57 -5.94
N ASP A 105 -1.09 -19.76 -7.26
CA ASP A 105 -0.59 -18.85 -8.31
C ASP A 105 -1.57 -17.73 -8.67
N HIS A 106 -2.64 -17.56 -7.89
CA HIS A 106 -3.60 -16.47 -8.04
C HIS A 106 -3.26 -15.34 -7.08
N PHE A 107 -3.61 -14.12 -7.48
CA PHE A 107 -3.47 -12.98 -6.61
C PHE A 107 -4.66 -12.02 -6.70
N MET A 108 -4.94 -11.39 -5.57
CA MET A 108 -5.87 -10.28 -5.46
C MET A 108 -5.13 -9.00 -5.10
N VAL A 109 -5.75 -7.85 -5.39
CA VAL A 109 -5.26 -6.55 -4.98
C VAL A 109 -6.33 -5.86 -4.16
N SER A 110 -5.95 -5.34 -3.00
CA SER A 110 -6.84 -4.47 -2.24
C SER A 110 -6.11 -3.36 -1.50
N CYS A 111 -6.68 -2.16 -1.54
CA CYS A 111 -6.23 -1.07 -0.68
C CYS A 111 -7.17 -0.77 0.49
N HIS A 112 -8.37 -1.36 0.52
CA HIS A 112 -9.28 -1.20 1.64
C HIS A 112 -8.79 -2.02 2.85
N ASP A 113 -9.02 -1.48 4.05
CA ASP A 113 -8.65 -2.09 5.34
C ASP A 113 -9.19 -3.51 5.50
N TRP A 114 -10.41 -3.75 4.99
CA TRP A 114 -11.09 -5.05 5.04
C TRP A 114 -10.59 -6.07 4.00
N GLY A 115 -9.60 -5.75 3.17
CA GLY A 115 -9.06 -6.66 2.16
C GLY A 115 -8.57 -7.98 2.76
N ALA A 116 -7.86 -7.92 3.89
CA ALA A 116 -7.42 -9.12 4.61
C ALA A 116 -8.61 -9.98 5.07
N TYR A 117 -9.62 -9.36 5.69
CA TYR A 117 -10.81 -10.05 6.17
C TYR A 117 -11.65 -10.67 5.04
N LEU A 118 -11.88 -9.91 3.96
CA LEU A 118 -12.70 -10.34 2.83
C LEU A 118 -12.00 -11.38 1.97
N SER A 119 -10.67 -11.47 2.00
CA SER A 119 -9.95 -12.62 1.44
C SER A 119 -10.35 -13.95 2.09
N GLY A 120 -10.87 -13.92 3.33
CA GLY A 120 -11.46 -15.08 4.01
C GLY A 120 -12.82 -15.54 3.47
N ALA A 121 -13.35 -14.91 2.42
CA ALA A 121 -14.54 -15.40 1.70
C ALA A 121 -14.34 -16.78 1.07
N ASN A 122 -13.08 -17.16 0.80
CA ASN A 122 -12.69 -18.48 0.36
C ASN A 122 -11.40 -18.91 1.13
N PRO A 123 -11.37 -20.10 1.76
CA PRO A 123 -10.21 -20.54 2.53
C PRO A 123 -8.90 -20.59 1.73
N GLU A 124 -8.96 -21.02 0.46
CA GLU A 124 -7.79 -21.11 -0.41
C GLU A 124 -7.26 -19.72 -0.80
N LEU A 125 -8.14 -18.74 -1.04
CA LEU A 125 -7.75 -17.35 -1.29
C LEU A 125 -6.98 -16.78 -0.10
N TYR A 126 -7.49 -17.00 1.13
CA TYR A 126 -6.83 -16.53 2.34
C TYR A 126 -5.49 -17.25 2.57
N GLU A 127 -5.51 -18.59 2.47
CA GLU A 127 -4.39 -19.43 2.89
C GLU A 127 -3.27 -19.56 1.87
N LYS A 128 -3.60 -19.57 0.57
CA LYS A 128 -2.67 -19.96 -0.50
C LYS A 128 -2.39 -18.86 -1.49
N SER A 129 -3.42 -18.13 -1.93
CA SER A 129 -3.23 -17.06 -2.91
C SER A 129 -2.36 -15.92 -2.39
N ILE A 130 -1.72 -15.21 -3.30
CA ILE A 130 -0.93 -14.02 -3.01
C ILE A 130 -1.92 -12.87 -2.77
N ARG A 131 -1.88 -12.23 -1.61
CA ARG A 131 -2.71 -11.04 -1.35
C ARG A 131 -1.84 -9.81 -1.42
N VAL A 132 -2.16 -8.91 -2.34
CA VAL A 132 -1.51 -7.60 -2.47
C VAL A 132 -2.37 -6.60 -1.69
N LEU A 133 -1.92 -6.16 -0.52
CA LEU A 133 -2.75 -5.44 0.46
C LEU A 133 -2.11 -4.12 0.89
N CYS A 134 -2.88 -3.04 0.97
CA CYS A 134 -2.42 -1.81 1.64
C CYS A 134 -2.26 -2.05 3.14
N ASN A 135 -3.30 -2.61 3.78
CA ASN A 135 -3.23 -3.05 5.17
C ASN A 135 -2.33 -4.30 5.31
N ALA A 136 -1.02 -4.07 5.47
CA ALA A 136 0.00 -5.10 5.62
C ALA A 136 0.35 -5.37 7.09
N ASN A 137 -0.68 -5.51 7.94
CA ASN A 137 -0.55 -5.76 9.37
C ASN A 137 -0.35 -7.25 9.66
N MET A 138 0.82 -7.62 10.18
CA MET A 138 1.16 -9.01 10.48
C MET A 138 0.32 -9.61 11.62
N SER A 139 -0.24 -8.80 12.53
CA SER A 139 -1.17 -9.32 13.55
C SER A 139 -2.58 -9.60 13.02
N GLU A 140 -2.90 -9.12 11.82
CA GLU A 140 -4.20 -9.33 11.15
C GLU A 140 -4.10 -10.37 10.02
N GLY A 141 -3.07 -11.20 10.08
CA GLY A 141 -2.89 -12.33 9.17
C GLY A 141 -2.11 -12.01 7.91
N PHE A 142 -1.54 -10.81 7.74
CA PHE A 142 -0.58 -10.54 6.67
C PHE A 142 0.70 -11.37 6.86
N ARG A 143 1.12 -12.10 5.83
CA ARG A 143 2.29 -12.98 5.85
C ARG A 143 3.33 -12.50 4.83
N PRO A 144 4.42 -11.82 5.22
CA PRO A 144 5.38 -11.24 4.27
C PRO A 144 5.99 -12.23 3.24
N GLY A 145 6.09 -13.52 3.60
CA GLY A 145 6.56 -14.57 2.69
C GLY A 145 5.56 -15.00 1.60
N LYS A 146 4.26 -14.64 1.74
CA LYS A 146 3.15 -15.02 0.84
C LYS A 146 2.41 -13.80 0.27
N ASP A 147 2.25 -12.76 1.07
CA ASP A 147 1.51 -11.55 0.73
C ASP A 147 2.49 -10.44 0.29
N VAL A 148 1.94 -9.39 -0.32
CA VAL A 148 2.68 -8.24 -0.85
C VAL A 148 2.08 -6.97 -0.29
N THR A 149 2.92 -6.10 0.26
CA THR A 149 2.47 -4.77 0.70
C THR A 149 2.27 -3.88 -0.52
N LEU A 150 1.07 -3.32 -0.65
CA LEU A 150 0.74 -2.28 -1.62
C LEU A 150 0.93 -0.91 -0.98
N PRO A 151 1.80 -0.02 -1.49
CA PRO A 151 1.86 1.34 -0.99
C PRO A 151 0.53 2.06 -1.24
N GLU A 152 -0.03 2.65 -0.19
CA GLU A 152 -1.20 3.51 -0.30
C GLU A 152 -0.81 4.83 -0.96
N VAL A 153 -1.57 5.27 -1.97
CA VAL A 153 -1.29 6.51 -2.72
C VAL A 153 -2.54 7.37 -2.69
N ASN A 154 -2.44 8.51 -1.99
CA ASN A 154 -3.50 9.50 -1.96
C ASN A 154 -3.50 10.31 -3.25
N LEU A 155 -4.56 10.17 -4.04
CA LEU A 155 -4.81 10.95 -5.26
C LEU A 155 -6.12 11.74 -5.09
N PRO A 156 -6.12 12.90 -4.40
CA PRO A 156 -7.36 13.60 -4.03
C PRO A 156 -8.31 13.89 -5.21
N ASP A 157 -7.77 14.25 -6.36
CA ASP A 157 -8.49 14.53 -7.59
C ASP A 157 -8.30 13.44 -8.67
N GLY A 158 -7.71 12.31 -8.29
CA GLY A 158 -7.38 11.20 -9.18
C GLY A 158 -6.22 11.46 -10.14
N LYS A 159 -5.58 12.64 -10.09
CA LYS A 159 -4.42 12.95 -10.94
C LYS A 159 -3.15 12.37 -10.34
N LEU A 160 -2.30 11.81 -11.20
CA LEU A 160 -1.01 11.28 -10.81
C LEU A 160 -0.12 12.39 -10.23
N SER A 161 0.48 12.12 -9.08
CA SER A 161 1.43 13.01 -8.42
C SER A 161 2.86 12.66 -8.81
N ASN A 162 3.72 13.68 -8.85
CA ASN A 162 5.15 13.51 -9.06
C ASN A 162 5.91 13.95 -7.79
N PRO A 163 7.08 13.35 -7.51
CA PRO A 163 7.93 13.78 -6.42
C PRO A 163 8.49 15.17 -6.68
N THR A 164 8.81 15.87 -5.61
CA THR A 164 9.52 17.14 -5.64
C THR A 164 11.03 16.89 -5.60
N ASN A 165 11.80 17.75 -6.30
CA ASN A 165 13.27 17.71 -6.27
C ASN A 165 13.87 18.53 -5.11
N SER A 166 13.06 18.95 -4.13
CA SER A 166 13.52 19.85 -3.06
C SER A 166 14.26 19.07 -1.97
N SER A 167 15.59 19.12 -1.99
CA SER A 167 16.45 18.55 -0.94
C SER A 167 16.90 19.56 0.11
N THR A 168 16.71 20.86 -0.13
CA THR A 168 17.23 21.94 0.73
C THR A 168 16.12 22.77 1.39
N GLY A 169 16.46 23.56 2.41
CA GLY A 169 15.54 24.53 3.02
C GLY A 169 14.59 23.93 4.05
N ARG A 170 14.98 22.83 4.70
CA ARG A 170 14.22 22.20 5.78
C ARG A 170 14.50 22.90 7.11
N THR A 171 13.51 23.64 7.61
CA THR A 171 13.60 24.46 8.82
C THR A 171 12.94 23.82 10.04
N LEU A 172 12.05 22.83 9.84
CA LEU A 172 11.37 22.12 10.92
C LEU A 172 12.08 20.80 11.20
N LEU A 173 12.16 20.40 12.48
CA LEU A 173 12.71 19.10 12.87
C LEU A 173 11.80 17.98 12.33
N ALA A 174 10.53 17.96 12.75
CA ALA A 174 9.60 16.98 12.24
C ALA A 174 8.17 17.51 12.13
N PHE A 175 7.36 16.82 11.34
CA PHE A 175 5.97 17.19 11.12
C PHE A 175 5.02 16.00 11.09
N PHE A 176 3.83 16.21 11.67
CA PHE A 176 2.66 15.39 11.51
C PHE A 176 1.40 16.25 11.45
N ALA A 177 0.53 15.96 10.48
CA ALA A 177 -0.87 16.33 10.58
C ALA A 177 -1.81 15.20 10.14
N GLY A 178 -2.87 14.95 10.92
CA GLY A 178 -3.90 13.97 10.61
C GLY A 178 -4.76 13.61 11.82
N GLY A 179 -5.99 13.16 11.57
CA GLY A 179 -6.95 12.76 12.60
C GLY A 179 -6.39 11.78 13.63
N ALA A 180 -6.83 11.90 14.88
CA ALA A 180 -6.45 11.04 16.01
C ALA A 180 -7.09 9.63 15.91
N HIS A 181 -6.86 8.97 14.79
CA HIS A 181 -7.40 7.63 14.50
C HIS A 181 -6.44 6.58 15.05
N GLY A 182 -6.88 5.81 16.06
CA GLY A 182 -6.10 4.72 16.64
C GLY A 182 -5.12 5.17 17.72
N TYR A 183 -4.78 4.22 18.60
CA TYR A 183 -4.06 4.48 19.85
C TYR A 183 -2.67 5.11 19.65
N ILE A 184 -1.98 4.81 18.54
CA ILE A 184 -0.64 5.37 18.25
C ILE A 184 -0.74 6.87 17.95
N ARG A 185 -1.75 7.30 17.17
CA ARG A 185 -1.95 8.72 16.89
C ARG A 185 -2.47 9.47 18.10
N GLU A 186 -3.37 8.86 18.88
CA GLU A 186 -3.80 9.42 20.16
C GLU A 186 -2.61 9.63 21.11
N ASN A 187 -1.71 8.65 21.21
CA ASN A 187 -0.48 8.75 21.99
C ASN A 187 0.45 9.86 21.46
N LEU A 188 0.62 9.96 20.14
CA LEU A 188 1.41 11.04 19.52
C LEU A 188 0.83 12.43 19.83
N MET A 189 -0.48 12.60 19.67
CA MET A 189 -1.18 13.86 19.97
C MET A 189 -1.05 14.22 21.45
N HIS A 190 -1.28 13.25 22.33
CA HIS A 190 -1.17 13.44 23.77
C HIS A 190 0.19 14.01 24.17
N HIS A 191 1.28 13.55 23.52
CA HIS A 191 2.63 14.01 23.85
C HIS A 191 3.02 15.30 23.15
N TRP A 192 2.66 15.52 21.88
CA TRP A 192 3.29 16.55 21.06
C TRP A 192 2.36 17.60 20.45
N GLN A 193 1.03 17.40 20.47
CA GLN A 193 0.11 18.31 19.80
C GLN A 193 0.22 19.73 20.37
N GLY A 194 0.63 20.69 19.52
CA GLY A 194 0.79 22.10 19.88
C GLY A 194 1.83 22.37 20.99
N LYS A 195 2.76 21.45 21.26
CA LYS A 195 3.73 21.58 22.37
C LYS A 195 5.14 22.01 21.96
N ASP A 196 5.44 22.06 20.68
CA ASP A 196 6.78 22.38 20.17
C ASP A 196 6.71 23.11 18.82
N GLU A 197 7.64 24.05 18.59
CA GLU A 197 7.69 24.86 17.38
C GLU A 197 8.44 24.15 16.23
N GLU A 198 9.38 23.26 16.55
CA GLU A 198 10.19 22.53 15.57
C GLU A 198 9.63 21.12 15.29
N LEU A 199 9.00 20.51 16.30
CA LEU A 199 8.26 19.24 16.19
C LEU A 199 6.76 19.53 16.10
N VAL A 200 6.30 19.82 14.89
CA VAL A 200 4.94 20.28 14.64
C VAL A 200 3.99 19.10 14.52
N VAL A 201 3.13 18.90 15.52
CA VAL A 201 2.09 17.87 15.52
C VAL A 201 0.72 18.53 15.66
N ASN A 202 -0.18 18.22 14.72
CA ASN A 202 -1.56 18.75 14.71
C ASN A 202 -2.56 17.67 14.28
N GLU A 203 -3.78 17.69 14.80
CA GLU A 203 -4.82 16.80 14.29
C GLU A 203 -5.28 17.23 12.89
N TYR A 204 -5.67 18.48 12.74
CA TYR A 204 -5.96 19.11 11.46
C TYR A 204 -5.23 20.43 11.38
N LEU A 205 -4.61 20.71 10.23
CA LEU A 205 -3.99 22.01 10.01
C LEU A 205 -5.08 23.11 10.00
N PRO A 206 -4.83 24.25 10.67
CA PRO A 206 -5.66 25.43 10.53
C PRO A 206 -5.94 25.81 9.07
N LYS A 207 -7.13 26.35 8.83
CA LYS A 207 -7.55 26.78 7.49
C LYS A 207 -6.56 27.82 6.94
N GLY A 208 -6.11 27.62 5.70
CA GLY A 208 -5.17 28.51 5.02
C GLY A 208 -3.71 28.07 5.08
N LEU A 209 -3.38 27.06 5.90
CA LEU A 209 -2.05 26.44 5.90
C LEU A 209 -1.94 25.34 4.84
N ASN A 210 -0.74 25.19 4.26
CA ASN A 210 -0.47 24.22 3.22
C ASN A 210 0.27 23.00 3.76
N TYR A 211 -0.40 21.85 3.82
CA TYR A 211 0.18 20.59 4.29
C TYR A 211 1.48 20.19 3.56
N ALA A 212 1.52 20.32 2.24
CA ALA A 212 2.71 19.97 1.45
C ALA A 212 3.90 20.89 1.75
N GLU A 213 3.64 22.16 2.07
CA GLU A 213 4.69 23.11 2.47
C GLU A 213 5.33 22.71 3.80
N PHE A 214 4.54 22.29 4.80
CA PHE A 214 5.07 21.78 6.06
C PHE A 214 5.94 20.54 5.84
N MET A 215 5.46 19.56 5.06
CA MET A 215 6.26 18.37 4.74
C MET A 215 7.58 18.72 4.03
N THR A 216 7.55 19.69 3.10
CA THR A 216 8.74 20.12 2.36
C THR A 216 9.75 20.82 3.28
N LYS A 217 9.27 21.53 4.32
CA LYS A 217 10.10 22.22 5.31
C LYS A 217 10.59 21.32 6.44
N SER A 218 10.11 20.09 6.58
CA SER A 218 10.49 19.20 7.69
C SER A 218 11.64 18.28 7.34
N LYS A 219 12.61 18.10 8.25
CA LYS A 219 13.66 17.08 8.11
C LYS A 219 13.06 15.68 8.11
N TYR A 220 12.16 15.45 9.07
CA TYR A 220 11.52 14.18 9.32
C TYR A 220 9.98 14.29 9.21
N CYS A 221 9.33 13.29 8.63
CA CYS A 221 7.87 13.25 8.53
C CYS A 221 7.37 12.04 9.29
N LEU A 222 6.63 12.29 10.38
CA LEU A 222 6.17 11.21 11.24
C LEU A 222 5.08 10.42 10.51
N CYS A 223 5.21 9.11 10.49
CA CYS A 223 4.29 8.17 9.88
C CYS A 223 3.70 7.21 10.93
N PRO A 224 2.93 7.71 11.92
CA PRO A 224 2.25 6.86 12.86
C PRO A 224 1.10 6.10 12.20
N SER A 225 1.00 4.80 12.49
CA SER A 225 -0.14 3.99 12.10
C SER A 225 -1.44 4.51 12.72
N GLY A 226 -2.54 4.37 11.97
CA GLY A 226 -3.87 4.79 12.38
C GLY A 226 -4.63 3.66 13.09
N TYR A 227 -5.92 3.50 12.74
CA TYR A 227 -6.62 2.23 12.99
C TYR A 227 -5.93 1.09 12.25
N GLU A 228 -5.50 1.34 11.02
CA GLU A 228 -4.67 0.43 10.24
C GLU A 228 -3.21 0.88 10.17
N VAL A 229 -2.36 -0.07 9.81
CA VAL A 229 -0.92 0.18 9.66
C VAL A 229 -0.56 1.03 8.44
N ALA A 230 -1.38 0.97 7.39
CA ALA A 230 -1.18 1.69 6.14
C ALA A 230 -1.45 3.19 6.29
N SER A 231 -0.67 4.00 5.57
CA SER A 231 -0.97 5.42 5.43
C SER A 231 -0.37 5.97 4.14
N PRO A 232 -1.07 6.87 3.41
CA PRO A 232 -0.50 7.54 2.24
C PRO A 232 0.73 8.38 2.59
N ARG A 233 0.87 8.76 3.87
CA ARG A 233 1.92 9.64 4.36
C ARG A 233 3.31 9.11 4.11
N ILE A 234 3.49 7.78 4.04
CA ILE A 234 4.78 7.19 3.69
C ILE A 234 5.18 7.64 2.27
N VAL A 235 4.28 7.50 1.31
CA VAL A 235 4.51 7.92 -0.07
C VAL A 235 4.64 9.44 -0.16
N GLU A 236 3.78 10.20 0.54
CA GLU A 236 3.85 11.66 0.58
C GLU A 236 5.19 12.16 1.14
N SER A 237 5.70 11.54 2.21
CA SER A 237 6.99 11.89 2.82
C SER A 237 8.14 11.68 1.85
N ILE A 238 8.15 10.53 1.18
CA ILE A 238 9.14 10.21 0.16
C ILE A 238 9.07 11.23 -0.99
N PHE A 239 7.87 11.57 -1.47
CA PHE A 239 7.68 12.55 -2.56
C PHE A 239 8.14 13.95 -2.18
N MET A 240 8.01 14.33 -0.92
CA MET A 240 8.46 15.63 -0.40
C MET A 240 9.93 15.61 0.03
N GLY A 241 10.67 14.52 -0.22
CA GLY A 241 12.09 14.37 0.16
C GLY A 241 12.33 14.34 1.69
N CYS A 242 11.25 14.13 2.46
CA CYS A 242 11.22 14.15 3.90
C CYS A 242 11.51 12.74 4.42
N VAL A 243 12.44 12.58 5.37
CA VAL A 243 12.80 11.26 5.91
C VAL A 243 11.61 10.70 6.69
N PRO A 244 10.97 9.60 6.25
CA PRO A 244 9.84 9.02 6.96
C PRO A 244 10.31 8.50 8.33
N VAL A 245 9.53 8.80 9.37
CA VAL A 245 9.71 8.22 10.71
C VAL A 245 8.59 7.25 10.96
N ILE A 246 8.88 5.96 10.90
CA ILE A 246 7.89 4.90 11.09
C ILE A 246 7.61 4.75 12.59
N ILE A 247 6.34 4.88 12.97
CA ILE A 247 5.86 4.67 14.34
C ILE A 247 4.69 3.69 14.25
N SER A 248 5.02 2.41 14.25
CA SER A 248 4.06 1.35 13.95
C SER A 248 4.39 0.07 14.70
N VAL A 249 3.42 -0.83 14.79
CA VAL A 249 3.59 -2.19 15.31
C VAL A 249 3.14 -3.15 14.22
N ASN A 250 3.92 -4.20 13.98
CA ASN A 250 3.60 -5.29 13.04
C ASN A 250 3.41 -4.88 11.57
N TYR A 251 3.86 -3.71 11.15
CA TYR A 251 3.74 -3.29 9.76
C TYR A 251 4.84 -3.86 8.86
N SER A 252 4.44 -4.58 7.83
CA SER A 252 5.35 -4.99 6.75
C SER A 252 5.49 -3.86 5.74
N LEU A 253 6.60 -3.11 5.78
CA LEU A 253 6.83 -1.95 4.92
C LEU A 253 6.90 -2.32 3.43
N PRO A 254 6.43 -1.44 2.52
CA PRO A 254 6.45 -1.72 1.08
C PRO A 254 7.84 -1.99 0.53
N PHE A 255 7.93 -2.95 -0.39
CA PHE A 255 9.14 -3.29 -1.14
C PHE A 255 10.35 -3.71 -0.27
N SER A 256 10.13 -4.14 0.97
CA SER A 256 11.19 -4.61 1.88
C SER A 256 11.98 -5.82 1.37
N ASP A 257 11.50 -6.48 0.31
CA ASP A 257 12.25 -7.54 -0.39
C ASP A 257 13.50 -7.02 -1.13
N VAL A 258 13.52 -5.73 -1.46
CA VAL A 258 14.55 -5.11 -2.31
C VAL A 258 15.04 -3.76 -1.79
N LEU A 259 14.24 -3.04 -1.00
CA LEU A 259 14.60 -1.77 -0.39
C LEU A 259 14.94 -1.97 1.08
N ASP A 260 16.13 -1.52 1.48
CA ASP A 260 16.54 -1.45 2.88
C ASP A 260 16.05 -0.12 3.50
N TRP A 261 14.93 -0.18 4.22
CA TRP A 261 14.32 0.98 4.88
C TRP A 261 15.24 1.68 5.88
N THR A 262 16.25 1.00 6.43
CA THR A 262 17.24 1.63 7.34
C THR A 262 18.13 2.65 6.62
N LYS A 263 18.13 2.66 5.28
CA LYS A 263 18.89 3.60 4.46
C LYS A 263 18.15 4.88 4.14
N PHE A 264 16.84 4.96 4.41
CA PHE A 264 16.04 6.14 4.05
C PHE A 264 14.89 6.46 5.00
N SER A 265 14.77 5.76 6.13
CA SER A 265 13.78 6.04 7.17
C SER A 265 14.38 5.90 8.56
N VAL A 266 13.66 6.42 9.55
CA VAL A 266 13.93 6.19 10.97
C VAL A 266 12.78 5.37 11.54
N ASP A 267 13.06 4.35 12.34
CA ASP A 267 12.04 3.60 13.08
C ASP A 267 12.06 4.05 14.55
N ILE A 268 10.90 4.41 15.09
CA ILE A 268 10.74 4.77 16.51
C ILE A 268 9.65 3.87 17.11
N PRO A 269 9.98 3.04 18.12
CA PRO A 269 9.00 2.26 18.84
C PRO A 269 7.90 3.13 19.46
N VAL A 270 6.67 2.64 19.50
CA VAL A 270 5.51 3.38 20.00
C VAL A 270 5.71 3.86 21.44
N GLU A 271 6.40 3.07 22.26
CA GLU A 271 6.69 3.37 23.67
C GLU A 271 7.63 4.58 23.81
N LYS A 272 8.44 4.86 22.79
CA LYS A 272 9.38 5.99 22.72
C LYS A 272 8.77 7.24 22.09
N THR A 273 7.45 7.27 21.88
CA THR A 273 6.74 8.47 21.42
C THR A 273 7.09 9.74 22.22
N PRO A 274 7.22 9.72 23.56
CA PRO A 274 7.60 10.91 24.33
C PRO A 274 9.03 11.42 24.06
N GLU A 275 9.87 10.59 23.43
CA GLU A 275 11.30 10.86 23.22
C GLU A 275 11.62 11.25 21.76
N ILE A 276 10.62 11.36 20.88
CA ILE A 276 10.78 11.60 19.43
C ILE A 276 11.74 12.78 19.16
N LYS A 277 11.53 13.94 19.80
CA LYS A 277 12.39 15.12 19.58
C LYS A 277 13.86 14.81 19.88
N ARG A 278 14.12 14.18 21.03
CA ARG A 278 15.47 13.79 21.46
C ARG A 278 16.10 12.81 20.47
N ILE A 279 15.39 11.74 20.12
CA ILE A 279 15.88 10.71 19.18
C ILE A 279 16.27 11.35 17.84
N LEU A 280 15.42 12.22 17.29
CA LEU A 280 15.66 12.85 15.99
C LEU A 280 16.79 13.89 16.05
N GLN A 281 16.96 14.59 17.16
CA GLN A 281 18.08 15.54 17.36
C GLN A 281 19.42 14.84 17.61
N GLU A 282 19.41 13.65 18.19
CA GLU A 282 20.61 12.83 18.40
C GLU A 282 21.16 12.22 17.09
N ILE A 283 20.38 12.22 15.99
CA ILE A 283 20.85 11.79 14.67
C ILE A 283 21.83 12.83 14.12
N PRO A 284 23.10 12.46 13.87
CA PRO A 284 24.08 13.37 13.29
C PRO A 284 23.66 13.91 11.92
N GLU A 285 24.07 15.14 11.60
CA GLU A 285 23.66 15.81 10.36
C GLU A 285 24.15 15.10 9.09
N ASP A 286 25.35 14.52 9.11
CA ASP A 286 25.86 13.64 8.05
C ASP A 286 24.98 12.40 7.88
N LYS A 287 24.57 11.77 8.98
CA LYS A 287 23.66 10.62 8.93
C LYS A 287 22.29 10.99 8.39
N TYR A 288 21.76 12.14 8.79
CA TYR A 288 20.51 12.67 8.23
C TYR A 288 20.60 12.85 6.72
N ARG A 289 21.70 13.42 6.21
CA ARG A 289 21.90 13.61 4.76
C ARG A 289 21.94 12.29 4.01
N GLU A 290 22.60 11.26 4.54
CA GLU A 290 22.56 9.92 3.95
C GLU A 290 21.13 9.38 3.84
N LEU A 291 20.33 9.51 4.91
CA LEU A 291 18.93 9.07 4.91
C LEU A 291 18.13 9.84 3.86
N GLN A 292 18.32 11.16 3.79
CA GLN A 292 17.63 12.01 2.84
C GLN A 292 18.01 11.68 1.39
N GLU A 293 19.29 11.47 1.10
CA GLU A 293 19.75 10.99 -0.20
C GLU A 293 19.13 9.63 -0.55
N GLY A 294 19.03 8.73 0.43
CA GLY A 294 18.28 7.48 0.29
C GLY A 294 16.82 7.71 -0.11
N VAL A 295 16.13 8.65 0.53
CA VAL A 295 14.75 9.03 0.16
C VAL A 295 14.68 9.47 -1.30
N MET A 296 15.57 10.36 -1.72
CA MET A 296 15.60 10.87 -3.10
C MET A 296 15.84 9.75 -4.12
N GLN A 297 16.69 8.77 -3.78
CA GLN A 297 16.95 7.63 -4.66
C GLN A 297 15.75 6.69 -4.79
N VAL A 298 15.00 6.47 -3.72
CA VAL A 298 13.85 5.54 -3.74
C VAL A 298 12.57 6.15 -4.29
N GLN A 299 12.46 7.49 -4.40
CA GLN A 299 11.27 8.18 -4.91
C GLN A 299 10.67 7.54 -6.16
N ARG A 300 11.50 7.21 -7.15
CA ARG A 300 11.07 6.59 -8.42
C ARG A 300 10.24 5.31 -8.23
N HIS A 301 10.49 4.56 -7.16
CA HIS A 301 9.83 3.29 -6.85
C HIS A 301 8.42 3.45 -6.28
N PHE A 302 8.06 4.66 -5.88
CA PHE A 302 6.73 5.00 -5.36
C PHE A 302 5.92 5.86 -6.34
N VAL A 303 6.48 6.19 -7.51
CA VAL A 303 5.77 6.92 -8.56
C VAL A 303 4.78 6.00 -9.27
N LEU A 304 3.56 6.48 -9.44
CA LEU A 304 2.55 5.82 -10.26
C LEU A 304 2.55 6.43 -11.67
N ASN A 305 2.94 5.66 -12.70
CA ASN A 305 2.85 6.10 -14.11
C ASN A 305 1.67 5.42 -14.83
N ARG A 306 1.19 6.10 -15.89
CA ARG A 306 0.25 5.56 -16.88
C ARG A 306 0.77 5.87 -18.30
N PRO A 307 1.17 4.88 -19.11
CA PRO A 307 1.38 3.47 -18.74
C PRO A 307 2.50 3.32 -17.69
N ALA A 308 2.49 2.20 -16.98
CA ALA A 308 3.51 1.89 -15.99
C ALA A 308 4.90 1.82 -16.63
N LYS A 309 5.92 2.24 -15.90
CA LYS A 309 7.32 2.31 -16.34
C LYS A 309 8.22 1.45 -15.46
N ARG A 310 9.30 0.94 -16.06
CA ARG A 310 10.33 0.20 -15.34
C ARG A 310 10.73 0.90 -14.02
N PHE A 311 10.74 0.11 -12.95
CA PHE A 311 11.03 0.53 -11.57
C PHE A 311 9.99 1.41 -10.88
N ASP A 312 8.85 1.69 -11.50
CA ASP A 312 7.76 2.43 -10.86
C ASP A 312 6.96 1.56 -9.88
N LEU A 313 5.98 2.16 -9.20
CA LEU A 313 5.20 1.49 -8.16
C LEU A 313 4.57 0.17 -8.66
N ILE A 314 3.95 0.18 -9.85
CA ILE A 314 3.30 -1.02 -10.40
C ILE A 314 4.34 -2.10 -10.71
N HIS A 315 5.47 -1.73 -11.31
CA HIS A 315 6.56 -2.69 -11.59
C HIS A 315 7.16 -3.27 -10.30
N MET A 316 7.28 -2.47 -9.25
CA MET A 316 7.77 -2.92 -7.95
C MET A 316 6.78 -3.88 -7.28
N VAL A 317 5.47 -3.60 -7.34
CA VAL A 317 4.43 -4.52 -6.86
C VAL A 317 4.46 -5.84 -7.65
N LEU A 318 4.52 -5.78 -8.98
CA LEU A 318 4.62 -6.97 -9.84
C LEU A 318 5.91 -7.76 -9.58
N HIS A 319 7.01 -7.08 -9.24
CA HIS A 319 8.24 -7.73 -8.80
C HIS A 319 8.02 -8.50 -7.49
N SER A 320 7.39 -7.90 -6.49
CA SER A 320 7.09 -8.59 -5.25
C SER A 320 6.15 -9.78 -5.47
N VAL A 321 5.10 -9.65 -6.32
CA VAL A 321 4.23 -10.78 -6.71
C VAL A 321 5.04 -11.90 -7.38
N TRP A 322 5.94 -11.55 -8.30
CA TRP A 322 6.83 -12.52 -8.95
C TRP A 322 7.68 -13.29 -7.93
N LEU A 323 8.24 -12.61 -6.93
CA LEU A 323 8.99 -13.28 -5.84
C LEU A 323 8.11 -14.26 -5.06
N ARG A 324 6.86 -13.90 -4.74
CA ARG A 324 5.95 -14.81 -4.01
C ARG A 324 5.63 -16.04 -4.85
N ARG A 325 5.41 -15.86 -6.15
CA ARG A 325 5.23 -17.00 -7.08
C ARG A 325 6.47 -17.89 -7.14
N LEU A 326 7.68 -17.34 -7.02
CA LEU A 326 8.91 -18.15 -7.00
C LEU A 326 9.07 -18.93 -5.68
N ASN A 327 8.52 -18.44 -4.58
CA ASN A 327 8.50 -19.16 -3.29
C ASN A 327 7.60 -20.41 -3.33
N LEU A 328 6.66 -20.48 -4.27
CA LEU A 328 5.80 -21.64 -4.46
C LEU A 328 6.54 -22.76 -5.18
N ARG A 329 6.69 -23.91 -4.51
CA ARG A 329 7.11 -25.17 -5.15
C ARG A 329 5.89 -25.82 -5.80
N LEU A 330 5.52 -25.34 -6.97
CA LEU A 330 4.41 -25.91 -7.74
C LEU A 330 4.90 -27.17 -8.49
N PRO A 331 4.17 -28.31 -8.40
CA PRO A 331 4.43 -29.45 -9.27
C PRO A 331 3.94 -29.08 -10.67
N TYR A 332 4.86 -28.82 -11.59
CA TYR A 332 4.55 -28.64 -13.01
C TYR A 332 4.48 -29.98 -13.72
#